data_AF-I2FWS9-F1
#
_entry.id   AF-I2FWS9-F1
#
_cell.length_a   1.000
_cell.length_b   1.000
_cell.length_c   1.000
_cell.angle_alpha   90.00
_cell.angle_beta   90.00
_cell.angle_gamma   90.00
#
_symmetry.space_group_name_H-M   'P 1'
#
loop_
_entity.id
_entity.type
_entity.pdbx_description
1 polymer ?
#
loop_
_entity_poly.entity_id
_entity_poly.type
_entity_poly.pdbx_seq_one_letter_code
_entity_poly.pdbx_strand_id
1 'polypeptide(L)'
;MDRIAEHKAAMAAATIEANLVGRTSLVHIPDGRAFCGTLLCIDSGCNIILANTDETRTTAQGRTSTRNVGMVMIPGNYVVKVEVQRVTTQSAADSKHDQGDNRMPSSSMMAQAGWPDDDGMYS
;
A
#
# COMPACT_ATOMS: atom_id res chain seq x y z
N MET A 1 -0.31 31.89 -22.61
CA MET A 1 -0.05 30.59 -21.94
C MET A 1 0.62 29.69 -22.96
N ASP A 2 1.68 28.99 -22.57
CA ASP A 2 2.49 28.18 -23.48
C ASP A 2 1.74 26.90 -23.87
N ARG A 3 1.16 26.89 -25.08
CA ARG A 3 0.40 25.75 -25.63
C ARG A 3 1.24 24.47 -25.72
N ILE A 4 2.57 24.58 -25.81
CA ILE A 4 3.45 23.42 -25.84
C ILE A 4 3.53 22.78 -24.45
N ALA A 5 3.65 23.60 -23.39
CA ALA A 5 3.68 23.13 -22.01
C ALA A 5 2.38 22.43 -21.61
N GLU A 6 1.23 22.99 -22.01
CA GLU A 6 -0.08 22.40 -21.75
C GLU A 6 -0.25 21.04 -22.42
N HIS A 7 0.13 20.92 -23.69
CA HIS A 7 0.10 19.64 -24.41
C HIS A 7 0.98 18.57 -23.75
N LYS A 8 2.20 18.96 -23.31
CA LYS A 8 3.10 18.05 -22.57
C LYS A 8 2.49 17.60 -21.24
N ALA A 9 1.89 18.50 -20.48
CA ALA A 9 1.25 18.18 -19.21
C ALA A 9 0.08 17.20 -19.41
N ALA A 10 -0.76 17.42 -20.42
CA ALA A 10 -1.86 16.52 -20.75
C ALA A 10 -1.37 15.11 -21.14
N MET A 11 -0.31 15.03 -21.96
CA MET A 11 0.32 13.75 -22.34
C MET A 11 0.91 13.02 -21.12
N ALA A 12 1.55 13.75 -20.21
CA ALA A 12 2.08 13.18 -18.97
C ALA A 12 0.96 12.65 -18.08
N ALA A 13 -0.12 13.41 -17.88
CA ALA A 13 -1.28 12.98 -17.10
C ALA A 13 -1.90 11.70 -17.66
N ALA A 14 -2.17 11.65 -18.97
CA ALA A 14 -2.70 10.46 -19.63
C ALA A 14 -1.77 9.24 -19.47
N THR A 15 -0.45 9.46 -19.53
CA THR A 15 0.54 8.38 -19.33
C THR A 15 0.53 7.87 -17.89
N ILE A 16 0.44 8.76 -16.90
CA ILE A 16 0.37 8.44 -15.48
C ILE A 16 -0.91 7.66 -15.16
N GLU A 17 -2.06 8.15 -15.61
CA GLU A 17 -3.35 7.48 -15.40
C GLU A 17 -3.37 6.07 -15.99
N ALA A 18 -2.88 5.91 -17.22
CA ALA A 18 -2.93 4.62 -17.91
C ALA A 18 -1.93 3.59 -17.34
N ASN A 19 -0.77 4.04 -16.85
CA ASN A 19 0.35 3.15 -16.55
C ASN A 19 0.75 3.05 -15.08
N LEU A 20 0.42 4.04 -14.25
CA LEU A 20 0.88 4.14 -12.86
C LEU A 20 -0.28 4.01 -11.87
N VAL A 21 -1.36 4.76 -12.07
CA VAL A 21 -2.49 4.80 -11.13
C VAL A 21 -3.13 3.42 -10.98
N GLY A 22 -3.44 3.05 -9.74
CA GLY A 22 -4.01 1.76 -9.36
C GLY A 22 -3.01 0.60 -9.34
N ARG A 23 -1.73 0.83 -9.71
CA ARG A 23 -0.71 -0.23 -9.73
C ARG A 23 0.20 -0.14 -8.51
N THR A 24 0.70 -1.30 -8.10
CA THR A 24 1.77 -1.38 -7.11
C THR A 24 3.02 -0.70 -7.67
N SER A 25 3.49 0.31 -6.94
CA SER A 25 4.62 1.14 -7.30
C SER A 25 5.61 1.21 -6.14
N LEU A 26 6.91 1.19 -6.47
CA LEU A 26 8.02 1.35 -5.55
C LEU A 26 8.63 2.73 -5.75
N VAL A 27 8.49 3.59 -4.75
CA VAL A 27 8.98 4.97 -4.74
C VAL A 27 10.22 5.06 -3.86
N HIS A 28 11.35 5.45 -4.44
CA HIS A 28 12.61 5.66 -3.72
C HIS A 28 12.76 7.11 -3.29
N ILE A 29 13.32 7.33 -2.10
CA ILE A 29 13.66 8.65 -1.58
C ILE A 29 15.15 8.72 -1.15
N PRO A 30 15.78 9.92 -1.05
CA PRO A 30 17.23 10.07 -0.91
C PRO A 30 17.85 9.46 0.34
N ASP A 31 17.09 9.29 1.42
CA ASP A 31 17.61 8.86 2.72
C ASP A 31 17.72 7.34 2.89
N GLY A 32 17.62 6.59 1.79
CA GLY A 32 17.75 5.12 1.77
C GLY A 32 16.46 4.38 2.08
N ARG A 33 15.32 5.09 2.12
CA ARG A 33 13.99 4.49 2.21
C ARG A 33 13.36 4.31 0.83
N ALA A 34 12.55 3.28 0.72
CA ALA A 34 11.66 3.05 -0.41
C ALA A 34 10.26 2.68 0.11
N PHE A 35 9.23 3.14 -0.59
CA PHE A 35 7.83 2.92 -0.25
C PHE A 35 7.19 2.09 -1.36
N CYS A 36 6.71 0.90 -1.02
CA CYS A 36 6.01 0.03 -1.95
C CYS A 36 4.52 0.04 -1.61
N GLY A 37 3.66 0.50 -2.51
CA GLY A 37 2.22 0.57 -2.28
C GLY A 37 1.44 0.80 -3.56
N THR A 38 0.11 0.81 -3.48
CA THR A 38 -0.76 1.11 -4.63
C THR A 38 -0.77 2.61 -4.87
N LEU A 39 -0.35 3.05 -6.06
CA LEU A 39 -0.33 4.46 -6.42
C LEU A 39 -1.76 4.96 -6.69
N LEU A 40 -2.19 5.96 -5.92
CA LEU A 40 -3.54 6.53 -6.05
C LEU A 40 -3.55 7.80 -6.90
N CYS A 41 -2.61 8.71 -6.68
CA CYS A 41 -2.54 9.94 -7.46
C CYS A 41 -1.13 10.55 -7.46
N ILE A 42 -0.90 11.43 -8.44
CA ILE A 42 0.26 12.30 -8.58
C ILE A 42 -0.26 13.71 -8.89
N ASP A 43 0.24 14.73 -8.20
CA ASP A 43 -0.11 16.12 -8.49
C ASP A 43 0.95 16.85 -9.34
N SER A 44 0.72 18.14 -9.60
CA SER A 44 1.64 18.98 -10.38
C SER A 44 2.99 19.25 -9.69
N GLY A 45 3.07 19.07 -8.37
CA GLY A 45 4.31 19.12 -7.60
C GLY A 45 5.03 17.78 -7.53
N CYS A 46 4.55 16.77 -8.27
CA CYS A 46 4.99 15.38 -8.20
C CYS A 46 4.83 14.75 -6.81
N ASN A 47 3.96 15.29 -5.94
CA ASN A 47 3.60 14.62 -4.70
C ASN A 47 2.85 13.33 -5.05
N ILE A 48 3.17 12.24 -4.36
CA ILE A 48 2.61 10.91 -4.63
C ILE A 48 1.82 10.43 -3.41
N ILE A 49 0.60 9.94 -3.63
CA ILE A 49 -0.16 9.23 -2.61
C ILE A 49 -0.12 7.72 -2.89
N LEU A 50 0.29 6.94 -1.88
CA LEU A 50 0.26 5.49 -1.90
C LEU A 50 -0.70 4.95 -0.84
N ALA A 51 -1.43 3.89 -1.16
CA ALA A 51 -2.22 3.10 -0.21
C ALA A 51 -1.62 1.71 -0.01
N ASN A 52 -1.95 1.07 1.12
CA ASN A 52 -1.47 -0.27 1.48
C ASN A 52 0.06 -0.37 1.39
N THR A 53 0.74 0.61 1.99
CA THR A 53 2.16 0.86 1.73
C THR A 53 3.03 0.20 2.79
N ASP A 54 4.10 -0.46 2.34
CA ASP A 54 5.21 -0.87 3.18
C ASP A 54 6.42 0.04 2.95
N GLU A 55 6.99 0.55 4.04
CA GLU A 55 8.26 1.27 4.04
C GLU A 55 9.39 0.27 4.22
N THR A 56 10.37 0.31 3.33
CA THR A 56 11.61 -0.45 3.42
C THR A 56 12.79 0.49 3.58
N ARG A 57 13.64 0.26 4.58
CA ARG A 57 14.87 1.01 4.82
C ARG A 57 16.08 0.10 4.66
N THR A 58 17.02 0.51 3.80
CA THR A 58 18.30 -0.18 3.61
C THR A 58 19.40 0.58 4.33
N THR A 59 20.09 -0.04 5.28
CA THR A 59 21.23 0.58 5.97
C THR A 59 22.50 0.49 5.12
N ALA A 60 23.51 1.31 5.43
CA ALA A 60 24.82 1.24 4.79
C ALA A 60 25.52 -0.13 4.91
N GLN A 61 25.10 -0.95 5.87
CA GLN A 61 25.61 -2.30 6.10
C GLN A 61 24.83 -3.36 5.30
N GLY A 62 23.93 -2.95 4.40
CA GLY A 62 23.07 -3.84 3.60
C GLY A 62 21.95 -4.49 4.39
N ARG A 63 21.65 -4.03 5.62
CA ARG A 63 20.53 -4.56 6.41
C ARG A 63 19.24 -3.89 5.96
N THR A 64 18.22 -4.70 5.69
CA THR A 64 16.91 -4.22 5.27
C THR A 64 15.89 -4.41 6.39
N SER A 65 15.09 -3.38 6.67
CA SER A 65 13.96 -3.44 7.59
C SER A 65 12.71 -2.93 6.90
N THR A 66 11.60 -3.64 7.06
CA THR A 66 10.32 -3.32 6.43
C THR A 66 9.24 -3.16 7.50
N ARG A 67 8.33 -2.21 7.30
CA ARG A 67 7.14 -2.02 8.14
C ARG A 67 5.95 -1.54 7.32
N ASN A 68 4.74 -1.90 7.76
CA ASN A 68 3.52 -1.35 7.17
C ASN A 68 3.29 0.08 7.68
N VAL A 69 2.97 0.99 6.76
CA VAL A 69 2.72 2.42 7.03
C VAL A 69 1.35 2.89 6.51
N GLY A 70 0.51 1.98 6.01
CA GLY A 70 -0.84 2.29 5.56
C GLY A 70 -0.89 3.22 4.35
N MET A 71 -1.54 4.37 4.49
CA MET A 71 -1.65 5.40 3.44
C MET A 71 -0.68 6.54 3.71
N VAL A 72 0.13 6.90 2.71
CA VAL A 72 1.19 7.91 2.85
C VAL A 72 1.18 8.92 1.70
N MET A 73 1.57 10.15 2.03
CA MET A 73 1.95 11.17 1.06
C MET A 73 3.47 11.29 1.03
N ILE A 74 4.06 11.20 -0.17
CA ILE A 74 5.48 11.40 -0.40
C ILE A 74 5.64 12.75 -1.11
N PRO A 75 6.33 13.73 -0.49
CA PRO A 75 6.62 15.01 -1.14
C PRO A 75 7.43 14.83 -2.43
N GLY A 76 7.02 15.48 -3.52
CA GLY A 76 7.62 15.26 -4.84
C GLY A 76 9.10 15.64 -4.94
N ASN A 77 9.55 16.60 -4.13
CA ASN A 77 10.97 16.99 -4.04
C ASN A 77 11.88 15.90 -3.41
N TYR A 78 11.30 14.89 -2.77
CA TYR A 78 12.03 13.72 -2.27
C TYR A 78 11.90 12.49 -3.15
N VAL A 79 11.14 12.53 -4.26
CA VAL A 79 11.03 11.38 -5.15
C VAL A 79 12.25 11.33 -6.07
N VAL A 80 13.05 10.27 -5.98
CA VAL A 80 14.24 10.10 -6.85
C VAL A 80 14.06 9.06 -7.94
N LYS A 81 13.18 8.08 -7.71
CA LYS A 81 12.88 7.00 -8.68
C LYS A 81 11.51 6.41 -8.36
N VAL A 82 10.74 6.12 -9.41
CA VAL A 82 9.49 5.36 -9.29
C VAL A 82 9.59 4.14 -10.21
N GLU A 83 9.33 2.97 -9.66
CA GLU A 83 9.20 1.72 -10.40
C GLU A 83 7.77 1.23 -10.28
N VAL A 84 7.22 0.66 -11.34
CA VAL A 84 5.82 0.22 -11.38
C VAL A 84 5.78 -1.24 -11.73
N GLN A 85 4.97 -2.02 -11.02
CA GLN A 85 4.74 -3.41 -11.33
C GLN A 85 4.18 -3.53 -12.76
N ARG A 86 4.83 -4.37 -13.57
CA ARG A 86 4.32 -4.70 -14.91
C ARG A 86 3.10 -5.59 -14.75
N VAL A 87 2.05 -5.29 -15.52
CA VAL A 87 0.91 -6.21 -15.65
C VAL A 87 1.38 -7.41 -16.44
N THR A 88 1.68 -8.51 -15.76
CA THR A 88 1.85 -9.81 -16.40
C THR A 88 0.48 -10.42 -16.57
N THR A 89 0.05 -10.63 -17.81
CA THR A 89 -1.06 -11.53 -18.15
C THR A 89 -0.65 -12.97 -17.79
N GLN A 90 -0.60 -13.28 -16.50
CA GLN A 90 -0.41 -14.63 -15.99
C GLN A 90 -1.66 -15.04 -15.24
N SER A 91 -2.37 -15.96 -15.91
CA SER A 91 -3.65 -16.55 -15.59
C SER A 91 -3.73 -17.10 -14.16
N ALA A 92 -4.85 -16.79 -13.51
CA ALA A 92 -5.60 -17.63 -12.57
C ALA A 92 -4.99 -19.02 -12.22
N ALA A 93 -3.99 -19.07 -11.35
CA ALA A 93 -3.51 -20.31 -10.73
C ALA A 93 -2.66 -20.03 -9.49
N ASP A 94 -3.24 -19.46 -8.43
CA ASP A 94 -2.79 -19.74 -7.06
C ASP A 94 -3.85 -19.33 -6.04
N SER A 95 -4.96 -20.07 -6.06
CA SER A 95 -5.85 -20.21 -4.91
C SER A 95 -5.70 -21.62 -4.36
N LYS A 96 -4.57 -21.93 -3.73
CA LYS A 96 -4.53 -22.96 -2.68
C LYS A 96 -4.73 -22.25 -1.34
N HIS A 97 -5.99 -21.95 -1.05
CA HIS A 97 -6.42 -21.68 0.30
C HIS A 97 -6.26 -22.98 1.09
N ASP A 98 -5.27 -23.01 1.97
CA ASP A 98 -5.14 -24.00 3.04
C ASP A 98 -6.43 -23.95 3.88
N GLN A 99 -7.28 -24.97 3.71
CA GLN A 99 -8.46 -25.18 4.55
C GLN A 99 -7.96 -25.60 5.93
N GLY A 100 -7.65 -24.59 6.75
CA GLY A 100 -7.61 -24.75 8.19
C GLY A 100 -8.93 -25.34 8.67
N ASP A 101 -8.84 -26.49 9.31
CA ASP A 101 -9.91 -27.22 9.98
C ASP A 101 -10.68 -26.29 10.93
N ASN A 102 -11.80 -25.74 10.46
CA ASN A 102 -12.68 -24.90 11.25
C ASN A 102 -13.62 -25.79 12.08
N ARG A 103 -13.04 -26.56 12.99
CA ARG A 103 -13.79 -27.33 13.99
C ARG A 103 -14.21 -26.39 15.11
N MET A 104 -15.43 -25.88 15.03
CA MET A 104 -16.03 -25.16 16.17
C MET A 104 -16.01 -26.06 17.41
N PRO A 105 -15.49 -25.61 18.56
CA PRO A 105 -15.74 -26.32 19.81
C PRO A 105 -17.24 -26.16 20.14
N SER A 106 -17.93 -27.29 20.28
CA SER A 106 -19.32 -27.38 20.73
C SER A 106 -19.53 -26.58 22.03
N SER A 107 -20.70 -25.97 22.19
CA SER A 107 -21.03 -24.89 23.13
C SER A 107 -20.97 -25.19 24.64
N SER A 108 -20.12 -26.12 25.08
CA SER A 108 -20.01 -26.53 26.48
C SER A 108 -18.80 -25.94 27.23
N MET A 109 -17.93 -25.15 26.57
CA MET A 109 -16.69 -24.65 27.19
C MET A 109 -16.64 -23.13 27.46
N MET A 110 -17.77 -22.42 27.36
CA MET A 110 -17.85 -20.98 27.67
C MET A 110 -18.26 -20.67 29.12
N ALA A 111 -18.29 -21.65 30.04
CA ALA A 111 -18.72 -21.42 31.42
C ALA A 111 -17.57 -21.01 32.39
N GLN A 112 -16.32 -20.91 31.93
CA GLN A 112 -15.15 -20.74 32.82
C GLN A 112 -14.42 -19.38 32.67
N ALA A 113 -14.80 -18.54 31.71
CA ALA A 113 -14.25 -17.19 31.60
C ALA A 113 -15.31 -16.21 32.12
N GLY A 114 -15.25 -15.93 33.44
CA GLY A 114 -16.17 -15.05 34.15
C GLY A 114 -16.14 -13.61 33.67
N TRP A 115 -16.75 -13.36 32.51
CA TRP A 115 -17.23 -12.04 32.11
C TRP A 115 -18.57 -11.83 32.84
N PRO A 116 -18.67 -10.91 33.81
CA PRO A 116 -19.92 -10.64 34.48
C PRO A 116 -20.79 -9.81 33.53
N ASP A 117 -21.79 -10.46 32.94
CA ASP A 117 -22.91 -9.78 32.28
C ASP A 117 -23.86 -9.22 33.36
N ASP A 118 -23.43 -8.17 34.07
CA ASP A 118 -24.28 -7.47 35.04
C ASP A 118 -24.81 -6.17 34.42
N ASP A 119 -26.06 -6.23 33.96
CA ASP A 119 -26.85 -5.16 33.33
C ASP A 119 -27.28 -4.05 34.31
N GLY A 120 -26.77 -4.07 35.56
CA GLY A 120 -27.09 -3.10 36.62
C GLY A 120 -26.14 -1.88 36.73
N MET A 121 -25.06 -1.81 35.95
CA MET A 121 -24.01 -0.77 36.11
C MET A 121 -24.15 0.45 35.19
N TYR A 122 -25.09 0.45 34.24
CA TYR A 122 -25.35 1.57 33.32
C TYR A 122 -26.71 2.23 33.60
N SER A 123 -27.05 2.45 34.87
CA SER A 123 -28.11 3.38 35.24
C SER A 123 -27.61 4.82 35.25
#